data_AF-A0A8S3HGS1-F1
#
_entry.id   AF-A0A8S3HGS1-F1
#
_cell.length_a   1.000
_cell.length_b   1.000
_cell.length_c   1.000
_cell.angle_alpha   90.00
_cell.angle_beta   90.00
_cell.angle_gamma   90.00
#
_symmetry.space_group_name_H-M   'P 1'
#
loop_
_entity.id
_entity.type
_entity.pdbx_description
1 polymer ?
#
loop_
_entity_poly.entity_id
_entity_poly.type
_entity_poly.pdbx_seq_one_letter_code
_entity_poly.pdbx_strand_id
1 'polypeptide(L)'
;MDYCRILERMAASQPKRSIIISYMKSDSFGFVETNRFKQNVPLSNVDPSIQIYCIIPTYAMLFRRFWHIDERSTYSMYQNYVDFVSTYLHNQLFDFVLIDGRARPQVAYVVLKHLNGPHAKVFVHDWNKRTGYHVIVHEFYNIVSRQIESDQLGGGGLVVLERKLYVRGTAKIAEIQWKKSKEPSWWL
;
A
#
# COMPACT_ATOMS: atom_id res chain seq x y z
N MET A 1 7.28 11.58 15.31
CA MET A 1 8.28 11.82 14.25
C MET A 1 7.53 12.10 12.97
N ASP A 2 7.77 13.24 12.31
CA ASP A 2 7.10 13.61 11.06
C ASP A 2 7.81 12.91 9.89
N TYR A 3 7.37 11.69 9.58
CA TYR A 3 7.95 10.88 8.51
C TYR A 3 7.94 11.60 7.15
N CYS A 4 6.96 12.48 6.90
CA CYS A 4 6.89 13.22 5.66
C CYS A 4 8.05 14.20 5.50
N ARG A 5 8.45 14.88 6.57
CA ARG A 5 9.62 15.79 6.55
C ARG A 5 10.95 15.06 6.40
N ILE A 6 11.05 13.81 6.88
CA ILE A 6 12.24 12.99 6.65
C ILE A 6 12.40 12.70 5.15
N LEU A 7 11.30 12.46 4.45
CA LEU A 7 11.31 12.23 3.00
C LEU A 7 11.85 13.43 2.22
N GLU A 8 11.58 14.68 2.64
CA GLU A 8 12.16 15.86 2.00
C GLU A 8 13.69 15.88 2.11
N ARG A 9 14.23 15.54 3.28
CA ARG A 9 15.68 15.47 3.49
C ARG A 9 16.31 14.36 2.66
N MET A 10 15.64 13.21 2.57
CA MET A 10 16.06 12.11 1.69
C MET A 10 15.97 12.49 0.22
N ALA A 11 14.95 13.26 -0.18
CA ALA A 11 14.83 13.73 -1.55
C ALA A 11 15.96 14.69 -1.90
N ALA A 12 16.26 15.65 -1.02
CA ALA A 12 17.36 16.59 -1.20
C ALA A 12 18.74 15.91 -1.36
N SER A 13 18.94 14.72 -0.78
CA SER A 13 20.18 13.95 -0.95
C SER A 13 20.26 13.14 -2.25
N GLN A 14 19.23 13.19 -3.12
CA GLN A 14 19.16 12.50 -4.41
C GLN A 14 19.19 13.51 -5.57
N PRO A 15 20.30 14.22 -5.84
CA PRO A 15 20.34 15.34 -6.79
C PRO A 15 20.13 14.94 -8.26
N LYS A 16 20.16 13.64 -8.57
CA LYS A 16 20.00 13.09 -9.92
C LYS A 16 18.57 12.59 -10.22
N ARG A 17 17.60 12.81 -9.32
CA ARG A 17 16.23 12.33 -9.49
C ARG A 17 15.25 13.47 -9.30
N SER A 18 14.21 13.53 -10.13
CA SER A 18 13.10 14.44 -9.87
C SER A 18 12.18 13.83 -8.83
N ILE A 19 12.06 14.43 -7.65
CA ILE A 19 11.20 13.93 -6.57
C ILE A 19 10.12 14.95 -6.26
N ILE A 20 8.87 14.49 -6.25
CA ILE A 20 7.69 15.26 -5.87
C ILE A 20 7.08 14.57 -4.65
N ILE A 21 6.85 15.33 -3.58
CA ILE A 21 6.19 14.83 -2.37
C ILE A 21 4.88 15.61 -2.18
N SER A 22 3.77 14.90 -2.29
CA SER A 22 2.42 15.43 -2.09
C SER A 22 1.94 15.06 -0.68
N TYR A 23 1.62 16.08 0.11
CA TYR A 23 1.08 15.91 1.45
C TYR A 23 -0.43 15.76 1.37
N MET A 24 -0.93 14.60 1.74
CA MET A 24 -2.33 14.22 1.57
C MET A 24 -3.06 14.23 2.90
N LYS A 25 -4.22 14.87 2.94
CA LYS A 25 -5.17 14.80 4.06
C LYS A 25 -6.48 14.22 3.56
N SER A 26 -7.08 13.33 4.35
CA SER A 26 -8.43 12.83 4.07
C SER A 26 -9.49 13.79 4.64
N ASP A 27 -10.55 13.99 3.88
CA ASP A 27 -11.75 14.73 4.27
C ASP A 27 -13.04 13.94 3.90
N SER A 28 -14.20 14.59 4.00
CA SER A 28 -15.50 13.95 3.67
C SER A 28 -15.67 13.60 2.19
N PHE A 29 -14.87 14.18 1.30
CA PHE A 29 -14.97 14.00 -0.15
C PHE A 29 -13.86 13.11 -0.73
N GLY A 30 -12.84 12.77 0.07
CA GLY A 30 -11.78 11.85 -0.31
C GLY A 30 -10.43 12.28 0.24
N PHE A 31 -9.45 12.45 -0.65
CA PHE A 31 -8.11 12.94 -0.32
C PHE A 31 -7.84 14.25 -1.04
N VAL A 32 -7.31 15.21 -0.29
CA VAL A 32 -6.92 16.53 -0.80
C VAL A 32 -5.43 16.73 -0.54
N GLU A 33 -4.72 17.25 -1.53
CA GLU A 33 -3.34 17.68 -1.36
C GLU A 33 -3.32 19.00 -0.60
N THR A 34 -2.62 19.04 0.53
CA THR A 34 -2.52 20.24 1.39
C THR A 34 -1.23 21.00 1.18
N ASN A 35 -0.18 20.31 0.73
CA ASN A 35 1.12 20.89 0.44
C ASN A 35 1.87 20.02 -0.58
N ARG A 36 2.86 20.60 -1.26
CA ARG A 36 3.69 19.92 -2.23
C ARG A 36 5.14 20.39 -2.15
N PHE A 37 6.04 19.43 -1.95
CA PHE A 37 7.47 19.64 -2.13
C PHE A 37 7.87 19.20 -3.55
N LYS A 38 8.68 20.00 -4.22
CA LYS A 38 9.28 19.67 -5.51
C LYS A 38 10.78 19.89 -5.44
N GLN A 39 11.55 18.86 -5.77
CA GLN A 39 12.98 19.00 -5.92
C GLN A 39 13.31 19.72 -7.23
N ASN A 40 14.07 20.82 -7.14
CA ASN A 40 14.55 21.55 -8.31
C ASN A 40 15.72 20.80 -8.93
N VAL A 41 15.48 20.06 -10.01
CA VAL A 41 16.52 19.38 -10.80
C VAL A 41 16.60 20.02 -12.18
N PRO A 42 17.81 20.36 -12.68
CA PRO A 42 17.98 20.89 -14.02
C PRO A 42 17.35 20.00 -15.09
N LEU A 43 16.61 20.61 -16.02
CA LEU A 43 15.82 19.96 -17.08
C LEU A 43 16.62 19.04 -18.02
N SER A 44 17.94 19.15 -18.05
CA SER A 44 18.81 18.37 -18.93
C SER A 44 19.06 16.92 -18.48
N ASN A 45 18.54 16.49 -17.32
CA ASN A 45 18.76 15.15 -16.74
C ASN A 45 17.46 14.44 -16.30
N VAL A 46 16.34 14.71 -16.95
CA VAL A 46 15.03 14.25 -16.46
C VAL A 46 14.70 12.83 -16.92
N ASP A 47 15.05 11.84 -16.09
CA ASP A 47 14.40 10.52 -16.04
C ASP A 47 14.74 9.76 -14.74
N PRO A 48 13.84 8.99 -14.10
CA PRO A 48 12.38 9.12 -13.96
C PRO A 48 11.98 9.97 -12.74
N SER A 49 10.75 10.51 -12.76
CA SER A 49 10.18 11.24 -11.61
C SER A 49 9.65 10.29 -10.54
N ILE A 50 10.04 10.49 -9.28
CA ILE A 50 9.49 9.80 -8.11
C ILE A 50 8.38 10.68 -7.54
N GLN A 51 7.17 10.13 -7.45
CA GLN A 51 6.06 10.77 -6.75
C GLN A 51 5.81 10.03 -5.44
N ILE A 52 5.81 10.78 -4.34
CA ILE A 52 5.59 10.26 -3.00
C ILE A 52 4.34 10.93 -2.44
N TYR A 53 3.34 10.14 -2.07
CA TYR A 53 2.13 10.63 -1.43
C TYR A 53 2.22 10.36 0.07
N CYS A 54 2.44 11.41 0.86
CA CYS A 54 2.50 11.29 2.31
C CYS A 54 1.12 11.51 2.93
N ILE A 55 0.49 10.43 3.37
CA ILE A 55 -0.86 10.47 3.96
C ILE A 55 -0.74 10.78 5.45
N ILE A 56 -1.16 11.97 5.85
CA ILE A 56 -1.09 12.39 7.25
C ILE A 56 -2.16 11.62 8.05
N PRO A 57 -1.79 10.95 9.16
CA PRO A 57 -2.74 10.32 10.06
C PRO A 57 -3.82 11.30 10.52
N THR A 58 -5.07 10.85 10.63
CA THR A 58 -6.09 11.63 11.31
C THR A 58 -5.82 11.61 12.83
N TYR A 59 -6.20 12.67 13.53
CA TYR A 59 -6.10 12.71 15.00
C TYR A 59 -6.81 11.50 15.64
N ALA A 60 -7.99 11.14 15.14
CA ALA A 60 -8.72 9.96 15.62
C ALA A 60 -7.91 8.66 15.51
N MET A 61 -7.14 8.48 14.43
CA MET A 61 -6.27 7.31 14.24
C MET A 61 -5.10 7.30 15.24
N LEU A 62 -4.49 8.48 15.48
CA LEU A 62 -3.43 8.64 16.48
C LEU A 62 -3.94 8.35 17.89
N PHE A 63 -5.13 8.87 18.24
CA PHE A 63 -5.77 8.59 19.53
C PHE A 63 -6.11 7.10 19.69
N ARG A 64 -6.73 6.45 18.70
CA ARG A 64 -7.04 5.01 18.78
C ARG A 64 -5.78 4.16 19.02
N ARG A 65 -4.67 4.49 18.37
CA ARG A 65 -3.39 3.79 18.63
C ARG A 65 -2.88 3.96 20.05
N PHE A 66 -3.11 5.12 20.66
CA PHE A 66 -2.68 5.39 22.02
C PHE A 66 -3.47 4.57 23.06
N TRP A 67 -4.75 4.32 22.81
CA TRP A 67 -5.64 3.60 23.73
C TRP A 67 -5.70 2.09 23.51
N HIS A 68 -5.30 1.59 22.33
CA HIS A 68 -5.38 0.17 21.94
C HIS A 68 -4.01 -0.39 21.58
N ILE A 69 -3.00 -0.18 22.44
CA ILE A 69 -1.61 -0.57 22.18
C ILE A 69 -1.48 -2.10 22.03
N ASP A 70 -2.29 -2.88 22.76
CA ASP A 70 -2.22 -4.34 22.77
C ASP A 70 -3.24 -5.03 21.85
N GLU A 71 -4.14 -4.27 21.22
CA GLU A 71 -5.13 -4.86 20.32
C GLU A 71 -4.61 -5.04 18.91
N ARG A 72 -5.13 -6.07 18.23
CA ARG A 72 -4.81 -6.32 16.85
C ARG A 72 -5.31 -5.14 15.98
N SER A 73 -4.42 -4.68 15.11
CA SER A 73 -4.67 -3.62 14.14
C SER A 73 -5.94 -3.88 13.30
N THR A 74 -6.95 -3.00 13.39
CA THR A 74 -8.22 -3.10 12.63
C THR A 74 -8.16 -2.33 11.30
N TYR A 75 -9.10 -2.58 10.38
CA TYR A 75 -9.14 -1.88 9.08
C TYR A 75 -9.37 -0.39 9.29
N SER A 76 -10.28 -0.03 10.20
CA SER A 76 -10.53 1.38 10.57
C SER A 76 -9.25 2.16 10.94
N MET A 77 -8.22 1.49 11.45
CA MET A 77 -6.94 2.11 11.80
C MET A 77 -6.05 2.41 10.59
N TYR A 78 -6.23 1.71 9.47
CA TYR A 78 -5.43 1.87 8.24
C TYR A 78 -6.26 2.24 7.02
N GLN A 79 -7.56 2.50 7.18
CA GLN A 79 -8.47 2.74 6.08
C GLN A 79 -7.93 3.76 5.08
N ASN A 80 -7.50 4.93 5.56
CA ASN A 80 -6.99 5.98 4.67
C ASN A 80 -5.71 5.55 3.93
N TYR A 81 -4.87 4.73 4.56
CA TYR A 81 -3.67 4.20 3.93
C TYR A 81 -4.00 3.14 2.86
N VAL A 82 -4.95 2.25 3.17
CA VAL A 82 -5.37 1.14 2.29
C VAL A 82 -6.17 1.67 1.09
N ASP A 83 -7.12 2.58 1.31
CA ASP A 83 -8.08 3.05 0.30
C ASP A 83 -7.51 4.18 -0.58
N PHE A 84 -6.34 4.73 -0.24
CA PHE A 84 -5.77 5.89 -0.93
C PHE A 84 -5.66 5.67 -2.44
N VAL A 85 -5.12 4.53 -2.85
CA VAL A 85 -4.89 4.23 -4.27
C VAL A 85 -6.23 4.22 -5.03
N SER A 86 -7.26 3.58 -4.49
CA SER A 86 -8.56 3.52 -5.16
C SER A 86 -9.37 4.80 -5.11
N THR A 87 -9.05 5.71 -4.18
CA THR A 87 -9.78 6.98 -4.04
C THR A 87 -9.10 8.08 -4.83
N TYR A 88 -7.80 8.28 -4.62
CA TYR A 88 -7.04 9.39 -5.21
C TYR A 88 -6.41 9.01 -6.55
N LEU A 89 -5.85 7.80 -6.66
CA LEU A 89 -5.18 7.31 -7.87
C LEU A 89 -6.08 6.35 -8.68
N HIS A 90 -7.39 6.61 -8.68
CA HIS A 90 -8.40 5.67 -9.18
C HIS A 90 -8.20 5.24 -10.65
N ASN A 91 -7.59 6.10 -11.48
CA ASN A 91 -7.30 5.84 -12.90
C ASN A 91 -5.86 5.37 -13.18
N GLN A 92 -5.03 5.21 -12.15
CA GLN A 92 -3.64 4.78 -12.33
C GLN A 92 -3.53 3.26 -12.32
N LEU A 93 -2.69 2.75 -13.23
CA LEU A 93 -2.31 1.35 -13.32
C LEU A 93 -0.80 1.21 -13.10
N PHE A 94 -0.38 0.10 -12.52
CA PHE A 94 0.99 -0.18 -12.11
C PHE A 94 1.48 -1.50 -12.69
N ASP A 95 2.69 -1.48 -13.27
CA ASP A 95 3.39 -2.69 -13.69
C ASP A 95 4.04 -3.40 -12.50
N PHE A 96 4.49 -2.65 -11.50
CA PHE A 96 5.15 -3.15 -10.31
C PHE A 96 4.63 -2.44 -9.06
N VAL A 97 4.31 -3.20 -8.01
CA VAL A 97 3.89 -2.64 -6.72
C VAL A 97 4.65 -3.32 -5.60
N LEU A 98 5.30 -2.53 -4.74
CA LEU A 98 5.93 -3.02 -3.51
C LEU A 98 5.07 -2.67 -2.29
N ILE A 99 4.79 -3.67 -1.47
CA ILE A 99 4.03 -3.56 -0.23
C ILE A 99 4.94 -3.91 0.93
N ASP A 100 5.52 -2.87 1.53
CA ASP A 100 6.39 -2.96 2.70
C ASP A 100 5.89 -2.08 3.86
N GLY A 101 4.58 -2.08 4.04
CA GLY A 101 3.91 -1.30 5.08
C GLY A 101 3.17 -2.16 6.09
N ARG A 102 2.16 -1.56 6.73
CA ARG A 102 1.16 -2.28 7.52
C ARG A 102 0.02 -2.75 6.61
N ALA A 103 -0.91 -3.55 7.16
CA ALA A 103 -2.11 -4.02 6.44
C ALA A 103 -1.80 -4.60 5.03
N ARG A 104 -0.69 -5.36 4.92
CA ARG A 104 -0.14 -5.80 3.64
C ARG A 104 -1.13 -6.62 2.79
N PRO A 105 -1.87 -7.61 3.35
CA PRO A 105 -2.87 -8.34 2.58
C PRO A 105 -3.92 -7.41 1.95
N GLN A 106 -4.24 -6.31 2.61
CA GLN A 106 -5.39 -5.49 2.23
C GLN A 106 -5.00 -4.41 1.26
N VAL A 107 -3.79 -3.86 1.41
CA VAL A 107 -3.14 -3.11 0.33
C VAL A 107 -3.04 -3.98 -0.92
N ALA A 108 -2.60 -5.24 -0.81
CA ALA A 108 -2.49 -6.14 -1.96
C ALA A 108 -3.85 -6.33 -2.63
N TYR A 109 -4.90 -6.58 -1.85
CA TYR A 109 -6.24 -6.72 -2.38
C TYR A 109 -6.75 -5.45 -3.08
N VAL A 110 -6.56 -4.25 -2.51
CA VAL A 110 -6.96 -2.99 -3.15
C VAL A 110 -6.21 -2.77 -4.47
N VAL A 111 -4.91 -3.04 -4.48
CA VAL A 111 -4.04 -2.85 -5.65
C VAL A 111 -4.44 -3.73 -6.83
N LEU A 112 -5.17 -4.84 -6.65
CA LEU A 112 -5.61 -5.73 -7.74
C LEU A 112 -6.26 -4.98 -8.92
N LYS A 113 -7.06 -3.95 -8.64
CA LYS A 113 -7.74 -3.12 -9.65
C LYS A 113 -6.81 -2.15 -10.37
N HIS A 114 -5.64 -1.92 -9.80
CA HIS A 114 -4.63 -0.98 -10.26
C HIS A 114 -3.44 -1.69 -10.92
N LEU A 115 -3.56 -2.98 -11.25
CA LEU A 115 -2.51 -3.72 -11.93
C LEU A 115 -2.64 -3.58 -13.45
N ASN A 116 -1.54 -3.22 -14.10
CA ASN A 116 -1.45 -3.04 -15.54
C ASN A 116 -1.39 -4.39 -16.29
N GLY A 117 -2.52 -5.10 -16.31
CA GLY A 117 -2.64 -6.38 -17.01
C GLY A 117 -2.09 -7.59 -16.24
N PRO A 118 -1.95 -8.74 -16.92
CA PRO A 118 -1.62 -10.02 -16.26
C PRO A 118 -0.15 -10.16 -15.86
N HIS A 119 0.76 -9.38 -16.45
CA HIS A 119 2.20 -9.46 -16.16
C HIS A 119 2.66 -8.53 -15.04
N ALA A 120 1.78 -7.69 -14.53
CA ALA A 120 2.08 -6.82 -13.40
C ALA A 120 2.44 -7.63 -12.15
N LYS A 121 3.40 -7.14 -11.37
CA LYS A 121 3.95 -7.85 -10.20
C LYS A 121 3.64 -7.10 -8.91
N VAL A 122 3.30 -7.86 -7.88
CA VAL A 122 3.16 -7.34 -6.52
C VAL A 122 4.20 -8.01 -5.63
N PHE A 123 5.09 -7.22 -5.06
CA PHE A 123 6.11 -7.62 -4.12
C PHE A 123 5.58 -7.38 -2.71
N VAL A 124 5.53 -8.39 -1.87
CA VAL A 124 5.10 -8.26 -0.47
C VAL A 124 6.26 -8.63 0.44
N HIS A 125 6.72 -7.66 1.22
CA HIS A 125 7.80 -7.82 2.17
C HIS A 125 7.29 -8.39 3.51
N ASP A 126 8.21 -8.90 4.34
CA ASP A 126 7.92 -9.50 5.65
C ASP A 126 6.89 -10.64 5.54
N TRP A 127 7.01 -11.44 4.47
CA TRP A 127 6.20 -12.63 4.24
C TRP A 127 6.67 -13.78 5.11
N ASN A 128 5.81 -14.25 6.02
CA ASN A 128 6.12 -15.31 6.97
C ASN A 128 5.05 -16.42 6.94
N LYS A 129 5.18 -17.42 7.81
CA LYS A 129 4.29 -18.60 7.89
C LYS A 129 2.91 -18.30 8.49
N ARG A 130 2.57 -17.04 8.83
CA ARG A 130 1.26 -16.70 9.38
C ARG A 130 0.17 -16.89 8.32
N THR A 131 -0.72 -17.84 8.58
CA THR A 131 -1.81 -18.25 7.68
C THR A 131 -2.73 -17.09 7.26
N GLY A 132 -2.93 -16.10 8.14
CA GLY A 132 -3.75 -14.92 7.84
C GLY A 132 -3.24 -14.06 6.68
N TYR A 133 -1.94 -14.09 6.36
CA TYR A 133 -1.39 -13.39 5.20
C TYR A 133 -1.67 -14.11 3.89
N HIS A 134 -1.97 -15.41 3.94
CA HIS A 134 -2.01 -16.24 2.75
C HIS A 134 -3.38 -16.23 2.07
N VAL A 135 -4.41 -15.64 2.70
CA VAL A 135 -5.76 -15.54 2.11
C VAL A 135 -5.75 -14.91 0.72
N ILE A 136 -4.94 -13.87 0.51
CA ILE A 136 -4.84 -13.19 -0.78
C ILE A 136 -4.26 -14.08 -1.89
N VAL A 137 -3.39 -15.03 -1.55
CA VAL A 137 -2.81 -15.98 -2.53
C VAL A 137 -3.72 -17.18 -2.77
N HIS A 138 -4.64 -17.48 -1.85
CA HIS A 138 -5.66 -18.49 -2.09
C HIS A 138 -6.68 -18.02 -3.12
N GLU A 139 -7.11 -16.76 -3.04
CA GLU A 139 -8.21 -16.25 -3.86
C GLU A 139 -7.74 -15.47 -5.10
N PHE A 140 -6.77 -14.56 -4.95
CA PHE A 140 -6.54 -13.50 -5.95
C PHE A 140 -5.18 -13.54 -6.64
N TYR A 141 -4.15 -14.08 -5.97
CA TYR A 141 -2.77 -14.03 -6.44
C TYR A 141 -2.14 -15.41 -6.62
N ASN A 142 -1.41 -15.62 -7.70
CA ASN A 142 -0.44 -16.70 -7.83
C ASN A 142 0.90 -16.25 -7.22
N ILE A 143 1.60 -17.16 -6.57
CA ILE A 143 2.97 -16.93 -6.12
C ILE A 143 3.90 -17.29 -7.27
N VAL A 144 4.69 -16.32 -7.72
CA VAL A 144 5.67 -16.49 -8.80
C VAL A 144 7.04 -16.81 -8.23
N SER A 145 7.41 -16.13 -7.14
CA SER A 145 8.68 -16.34 -6.47
C SER A 145 8.50 -16.08 -4.98
N ARG A 146 9.31 -16.75 -4.17
CA ARG A 146 9.25 -16.69 -2.72
C ARG A 146 10.64 -16.93 -2.16
N GLN A 147 11.17 -15.92 -1.49
CA GLN A 147 12.32 -16.05 -0.61
C GLN A 147 11.78 -15.91 0.81
N ILE A 148 11.60 -17.02 1.53
CA ILE A 148 11.30 -16.97 2.97
C ILE A 148 12.60 -17.30 3.67
N GLU A 149 13.23 -16.26 4.21
CA GLU A 149 14.27 -16.43 5.21
C GLU A 149 13.62 -16.14 6.55
N SER A 150 13.67 -17.13 7.44
CA SER A 150 13.23 -17.07 8.83
C SER A 150 11.86 -17.69 9.16
N ASP A 151 11.93 -18.53 10.18
CA ASP A 151 10.84 -19.06 11.00
C ASP A 151 10.61 -18.19 12.25
N GLN A 152 11.39 -17.12 12.45
CA GLN A 152 11.24 -16.22 13.59
C GLN A 152 10.01 -15.33 13.46
N LEU A 153 9.42 -15.04 14.62
CA LEU A 153 8.40 -14.00 14.76
C LEU A 153 8.97 -12.63 14.39
N GLY A 154 8.69 -12.17 13.17
CA GLY A 154 9.10 -10.85 12.67
C GLY A 154 10.28 -10.84 11.70
N GLY A 155 10.86 -12.00 11.39
CA GLY A 155 11.73 -12.19 10.23
C GLY A 155 10.88 -12.75 9.09
N GLY A 156 10.40 -11.89 8.21
CA GLY A 156 9.67 -12.33 7.01
C GLY A 156 10.51 -12.07 5.77
N GLY A 157 10.30 -12.88 4.75
CA GLY A 157 10.99 -12.75 3.47
C GLY A 157 10.21 -11.95 2.43
N LEU A 158 10.65 -11.99 1.18
CA LEU A 158 9.99 -11.33 0.06
C LEU A 158 9.21 -12.36 -0.76
N VAL A 159 7.94 -12.07 -1.05
CA VAL A 159 7.16 -12.85 -2.01
C VAL A 159 6.78 -11.99 -3.22
N VAL A 160 6.82 -12.60 -4.39
CA VAL A 160 6.40 -11.99 -5.66
C VAL A 160 5.11 -12.65 -6.12
N LEU A 161 4.11 -11.83 -6.38
CA LEU A 161 2.76 -12.24 -6.70
C LEU A 161 2.35 -11.75 -8.10
N GLU A 162 1.53 -12.56 -8.76
CA GLU A 162 0.85 -12.23 -10.01
C GLU A 162 -0.66 -12.39 -9.84
N ARG A 163 -1.43 -11.56 -10.52
CA ARG A 163 -2.90 -11.66 -10.49
C ARG A 163 -3.35 -12.99 -11.12
N LYS A 164 -4.26 -13.72 -10.45
CA LYS A 164 -4.93 -14.86 -11.06
C LYS A 164 -5.82 -14.41 -12.21
N LEU A 165 -5.75 -15.10 -13.34
CA LEU A 165 -6.68 -14.90 -14.47
C LEU A 165 -8.11 -15.35 -14.12
N TYR A 166 -8.23 -16.36 -13.25
CA TYR A 166 -9.48 -16.90 -12.76
C TYR A 166 -9.50 -16.83 -11.24
N VAL A 167 -10.38 -15.98 -10.69
CA VAL A 167 -10.59 -15.89 -9.24
C VAL A 167 -11.52 -17.01 -8.82
N ARG A 168 -11.02 -17.95 -8.01
CA ARG A 168 -11.85 -18.99 -7.38
C ARG A 168 -12.50 -18.38 -6.13
N GLY A 169 -13.60 -17.65 -6.31
CA GLY A 169 -14.31 -16.98 -5.22
C GLY A 169 -15.55 -16.23 -5.72
N THR A 170 -16.41 -15.79 -4.79
CA THR A 170 -17.68 -15.11 -5.10
C THR A 170 -17.53 -13.67 -5.58
N ALA A 171 -16.33 -13.08 -5.49
CA ALA A 171 -16.09 -11.70 -5.90
C ALA A 171 -15.47 -11.65 -7.30
N LYS A 172 -16.20 -11.10 -8.29
CA LYS A 172 -15.54 -10.68 -9.54
C LYS A 172 -14.56 -9.55 -9.22
N ILE A 173 -13.40 -9.51 -9.88
CA ILE A 173 -12.40 -8.44 -9.66
C ILE A 173 -13.00 -7.04 -9.83
N ALA A 174 -13.92 -6.87 -10.79
CA ALA A 174 -14.66 -5.61 -10.98
C ALA A 174 -15.54 -5.26 -9.76
N GLU A 175 -16.10 -6.28 -9.12
CA GLU A 175 -17.00 -6.20 -7.95
C GLU A 175 -16.25 -6.15 -6.61
N ILE A 176 -14.90 -6.11 -6.61
CA ILE A 176 -14.07 -5.85 -5.42
C ILE A 176 -14.41 -4.46 -4.88
N GLN A 177 -15.45 -4.37 -4.05
CA GLN A 177 -15.77 -3.20 -3.24
C GLN A 177 -15.68 -3.63 -1.79
N TRP A 178 -14.77 -3.01 -1.05
CA TRP A 178 -14.80 -3.07 0.40
C TRP A 178 -16.10 -2.42 0.86
N LYS A 179 -17.08 -3.22 1.25
CA LYS A 179 -18.26 -2.71 1.93
C LYS A 179 -17.82 -2.43 3.36
N LYS A 180 -17.90 -1.17 3.82
CA LYS A 180 -17.66 -0.76 5.22
C LYS A 180 -18.40 -1.64 6.25
N SER A 181 -19.47 -2.34 5.84
CA SER A 181 -20.29 -3.24 6.65
C SER A 181 -19.83 -4.70 6.67
N LYS A 182 -18.78 -5.08 5.92
CA LYS A 182 -18.34 -6.47 5.82
C LYS A 182 -16.81 -6.53 5.75
N GLU A 183 -16.16 -6.17 6.85
CA GLU A 183 -14.77 -6.53 7.05
C GLU A 183 -14.63 -8.05 6.81
N PRO A 184 -13.70 -8.51 5.95
CA PRO A 184 -13.48 -9.93 5.76
C PRO A 184 -13.15 -10.54 7.11
N SER A 185 -13.74 -11.70 7.41
CA SER A 185 -13.56 -12.39 8.69
C SER A 185 -12.10 -12.72 9.00
N TRP A 186 -11.23 -12.77 7.98
CA TRP A 186 -9.80 -12.95 8.11
C TRP A 186 -9.02 -11.69 8.51
N TRP A 187 -9.67 -10.52 8.58
CA TRP A 187 -9.09 -9.29 9.11
C TRP A 187 -8.92 -9.36 10.64
N LEU A 188 -9.86 -10.01 11.34
CA LEU A 188 -9.91 -10.15 12.79
C LEU A 188 -8.83 -11.08 13.33
#